data_AF-A0A4S8KYT4-F1
#
_entry.id   AF-A0A4S8KYT4-F1
#
_cell.length_a   1.000
_cell.length_b   1.000
_cell.length_c   1.000
_cell.angle_alpha   90.00
_cell.angle_beta   90.00
_cell.angle_gamma   90.00
#
_symmetry.space_group_name_H-M   'P 1'
#
loop_
_entity.id
_entity.type
_entity.pdbx_description
1 polymer ?
#
loop_
_entity_poly.entity_id
_entity_poly.type
_entity_poly.pdbx_seq_one_letter_code
_entity_poly.pdbx_strand_id
1 'polypeptide(L)' 'RVSILPVLTLDGIITYDLIPGPVTSARFVQFLRELIPLTNPYPGPRSILVMDNCSIHHSEEVRKLVEDEA' A
#
# COMPACT_ATOMS: atom_id res chain seq x y z
N ARG A 1 -21.61 3.50 -1.87
CA ARG A 1 -20.53 2.52 -2.19
C ARG A 1 -19.38 2.77 -1.23
N VAL A 2 -18.89 1.73 -0.56
CA VAL A 2 -17.66 1.78 0.24
C VAL A 2 -16.62 0.95 -0.48
N SER A 3 -15.40 1.46 -0.59
CA SER A 3 -14.24 0.70 -1.08
C SER A 3 -13.43 0.23 0.11
N ILE A 4 -12.85 -0.96 0.01
CA ILE A 4 -11.89 -1.48 0.97
C ILE A 4 -10.52 -1.54 0.32
N LEU A 5 -9.48 -1.13 1.05
CA LEU A 5 -8.09 -1.23 0.64
C LEU A 5 -7.34 -2.11 1.67
N PRO A 6 -7.31 -3.44 1.50
CA PRO A 6 -6.63 -4.34 2.43
C PRO A 6 -5.20 -4.64 1.99
N VAL A 7 -4.34 -4.93 2.97
CA VAL A 7 -3.00 -5.50 2.71
C VAL A 7 -3.01 -6.96 3.14
N LEU A 8 -2.77 -7.83 2.15
CA LEU A 8 -2.80 -9.27 2.30
C LEU A 8 -1.37 -9.83 2.35
N THR A 9 -1.14 -10.74 3.29
CA THR A 9 0.05 -11.59 3.36
C THR A 9 -0.38 -13.05 3.33
N LEU A 10 0.60 -13.97 3.31
CA LEU A 10 0.32 -15.40 3.45
C LEU A 10 -0.31 -15.76 4.80
N ASP A 11 -0.11 -14.93 5.82
CA ASP A 11 -0.62 -15.13 7.19
C ASP A 11 -1.94 -14.39 7.45
N GLY A 12 -2.47 -13.67 6.46
CA GLY A 12 -3.76 -12.97 6.53
C GLY A 12 -3.69 -11.47 6.26
N ILE A 13 -4.69 -10.73 6.76
CA ILE A 13 -4.77 -9.26 6.62
C ILE A 13 -3.98 -8.61 7.74
N ILE A 14 -3.03 -7.74 7.40
CA ILE A 14 -2.24 -7.00 8.41
C ILE A 14 -2.77 -5.58 8.68
N THR A 15 -3.39 -4.96 7.70
CA THR A 15 -4.06 -3.65 7.83
C THR A 15 -5.08 -3.46 6.71
N TYR A 16 -6.03 -2.55 6.89
CA TYR A 16 -7.03 -2.18 5.89
C TYR A 16 -7.56 -0.75 6.13
N ASP A 17 -8.08 -0.13 5.08
CA ASP A 17 -8.85 1.13 5.16
C ASP A 17 -10.24 0.99 4.51
N LEU A 18 -11.24 1.64 5.09
CA LEU A 18 -12.62 1.69 4.60
C LEU A 18 -12.93 3.10 4.11
N ILE A 19 -13.07 3.25 2.80
CA ILE A 19 -13.14 4.54 2.13
C ILE A 19 -14.55 4.73 1.54
N PRO A 20 -15.32 5.74 1.98
CA PRO A 20 -16.56 6.11 1.29
C PRO A 20 -16.25 6.59 -0.13
N GLY A 21 -16.77 5.90 -1.14
CA GLY A 21 -16.52 6.23 -2.56
C GLY A 21 -15.27 5.58 -3.15
N PRO A 22 -14.77 6.07 -4.30
CA PRO A 22 -13.57 5.54 -4.97
C PRO A 22 -12.27 5.90 -4.24
N VAL A 23 -11.25 5.07 -4.38
CA VAL A 23 -9.89 5.35 -3.90
C VAL A 23 -9.22 6.32 -4.86
N THR A 24 -8.67 7.41 -4.33
CA THR A 24 -7.90 8.41 -5.09
C THR A 24 -6.40 8.20 -4.89
N SER A 25 -5.56 8.73 -5.78
CA SER A 25 -4.09 8.66 -5.61
C SER A 25 -3.63 9.24 -4.27
N ALA A 26 -4.21 10.37 -3.84
CA ALA A 26 -3.88 10.98 -2.55
C ALA A 26 -4.24 10.06 -1.37
N ARG A 27 -5.41 9.40 -1.41
CA ARG A 27 -5.82 8.45 -0.36
C ARG A 27 -4.93 7.21 -0.37
N PHE A 28 -4.56 6.72 -1.55
CA PHE A 28 -3.66 5.58 -1.70
C PHE A 28 -2.26 5.87 -1.13
N VAL A 29 -1.68 7.03 -1.43
CA VAL A 29 -0.39 7.47 -0.86
C VAL A 29 -0.46 7.55 0.66
N GLN A 30 -1.52 8.13 1.23
CA GLN A 30 -1.68 8.22 2.67
C GLN A 30 -1.73 6.82 3.30
N PHE A 31 -2.49 5.90 2.71
CA PHE A 31 -2.53 4.51 3.15
C PHE A 31 -1.16 3.83 3.05
N LEU A 32 -0.41 4.10 1.98
CA LEU A 32 0.92 3.53 1.80
C LEU A 32 1.89 4.00 2.90
N ARG A 33 1.84 5.27 3.30
CA ARG A 33 2.63 5.79 4.45
C ARG A 33 2.35 5.04 5.76
N GLU A 34 1.13 4.56 5.95
CA GLU A 34 0.74 3.75 7.12
C GLU A 34 1.17 2.28 6.96
N LEU A 35 1.28 1.78 5.72
CA LEU A 35 1.75 0.43 5.40
C LEU A 35 3.27 0.28 5.53
N ILE A 36 4.06 1.26 5.08
CA ILE A 36 5.53 1.15 5.03
C ILE A 36 6.16 0.71 6.37
N PRO A 37 5.76 1.22 7.55
CA PRO A 37 6.29 0.74 8.83
C PRO A 37 5.98 -0.75 9.16
N LEU A 38 5.08 -1.39 8.41
CA LEU A 38 4.71 -2.80 8.56
C LEU A 38 5.47 -3.72 7.58
N THR A 39 6.24 -3.17 6.65
CA THR A 39 7.12 -3.92 5.75
C THR A 39 8.52 -4.08 6.35
N ASN A 40 9.40 -4.77 5.63
CA ASN A 40 10.82 -4.84 5.97
C ASN A 40 11.65 -4.72 4.68
N PRO A 41 12.93 -4.34 4.75
CA PRO A 41 13.83 -4.42 3.61
C PRO A 41 13.95 -5.85 3.05
N TYR A 42 14.05 -5.98 1.74
CA TYR A 42 14.30 -7.26 1.08
C TYR A 42 15.68 -7.83 1.49
N PRO A 43 15.81 -9.15 1.80
CA PRO A 43 14.84 -10.24 1.61
C PRO A 43 14.01 -10.62 2.85
N GLY A 44 13.79 -9.69 3.79
CA GLY A 44 13.04 -9.95 5.02
C GLY A 44 11.56 -10.32 4.78
N PRO A 45 10.85 -10.81 5.82
CA PRO A 45 9.40 -11.05 5.72
C PRO A 45 8.65 -9.77 5.33
N ARG A 46 7.62 -9.87 4.47
CA ARG A 46 6.80 -8.72 4.01
C ARG A 46 7.62 -7.62 3.32
N SER A 47 8.65 -8.00 2.57
CA SER A 47 9.54 -7.06 1.86
C SER A 47 9.19 -6.80 0.40
N ILE A 48 8.16 -7.47 -0.12
CA ILE A 48 7.74 -7.34 -1.51
C ILE A 48 6.29 -6.88 -1.52
N LEU A 49 6.07 -5.69 -2.10
CA LEU A 49 4.74 -5.17 -2.38
C LEU A 49 4.29 -5.64 -3.77
N VAL A 50 3.12 -6.25 -3.84
CA VAL A 50 2.49 -6.70 -5.09
C VAL A 50 1.15 -5.98 -5.23
N MET A 51 0.97 -5.29 -6.36
CA MET A 51 -0.20 -4.46 -6.66
C MET A 51 -0.63 -4.67 -8.10
N ASP A 52 -1.89 -4.41 -8.43
CA ASP A 52 -2.34 -4.37 -9.82
C ASP A 52 -1.82 -3.12 -10.55
N ASN A 53 -1.89 -3.14 -11.88
CA ASN A 53 -1.40 -2.08 -12.76
C ASN A 53 -2.42 -0.91 -12.86
N CYS A 54 -2.81 -0.35 -11.71
CA CYS A 54 -3.72 0.78 -11.63
C CYS A 54 -2.97 2.11 -11.79
N SER A 55 -3.54 3.07 -12.52
CA SER A 55 -2.90 4.37 -12.77
C SER A 55 -2.58 5.17 -11.50
N ILE A 56 -3.33 4.95 -10.42
CA ILE A 56 -3.10 5.63 -9.13
C ILE A 56 -1.83 5.14 -8.41
N HIS A 57 -1.26 4.00 -8.81
CA HIS A 57 -0.02 3.43 -8.25
C HIS A 57 1.25 4.02 -8.89
N HIS A 58 1.13 4.72 -10.01
CA HIS A 58 2.28 5.15 -10.83
C HIS A 58 2.80 6.55 -10.47
N SER A 59 2.56 7.03 -9.25
CA SER A 59 3.08 8.34 -8.83
C SER A 59 4.52 8.23 -8.35
N GLU A 60 5.30 9.28 -8.59
CA GLU A 60 6.67 9.39 -8.08
C GLU A 60 6.74 9.32 -6.54
N GLU A 61 5.67 9.74 -5.87
CA GLU A 61 5.55 9.64 -4.42
C GLU A 61 5.43 8.18 -3.95
N VAL A 62 4.67 7.35 -4.66
CA VAL A 62 4.59 5.91 -4.36
C VAL A 62 5.98 5.27 -4.50
N ARG A 63 6.72 5.58 -5.56
CA ARG A 63 8.08 5.07 -5.75
C ARG A 63 8.99 5.43 -4.58
N LYS A 64 9.04 6.70 -4.20
CA LYS A 64 9.88 7.18 -3.08
C LYS A 64 9.52 6.51 -1.76
N LEU A 65 8.24 6.37 -1.46
CA LEU A 65 7.78 5.67 -0.25
C LEU A 65 8.27 4.22 -0.17
N VAL A 66 8.26 3.52 -1.30
CA VAL A 66 8.64 2.09 -1.34
C VAL A 66 10.15 1.90 -1.43
N GLU A 67 10.87 2.76 -2.13
CA GLU A 67 12.32 2.59 -2.35
C GLU A 67 13.19 3.26 -1.28
N ASP A 68 12.75 4.41 -0.76
CA ASP A 68 13.57 5.24 0.13
C ASP A 68 13.15 5.14 1.61
N GLU A 69 11.90 4.76 1.90
CA GLU A 69 11.32 4.77 3.26
C GLU A 69 10.99 3.36 3.83
N ALA A 70 11.16 2.27 3.05
CA ALA A 70 10.73 0.90 3.39
C ALA A 70 11.75 0.00 4.10
#